data_AF-A0A931ABQ0-F1
#
_entry.id   AF-A0A931ABQ0-F1
#
_cell.length_a   1.000
_cell.length_b   1.000
_cell.length_c   1.000
_cell.angle_alpha   90.00
_cell.angle_beta   90.00
_cell.angle_gamma   90.00
#
_symmetry.space_group_name_H-M   'P 1'
#
loop_
_entity.id
_entity.type
_entity.pdbx_description
1 polymer ?
#
loop_
_entity_poly.entity_id
_entity_poly.type
_entity_poly.pdbx_seq_one_letter_code
_entity_poly.pdbx_strand_id
1 'polypeptide(L)'
;MGRVPATVTWGLLAAWAVHDAEELATMAGWVRAARPRLEERFPGVPWERLEVSQRHVNVAIGLMGGLMAGASALGARTGGRSPVFQAALAGFGLHGVTHLAQAAVTRGYTPGVVTAPVVVIPFSVWAWRRLRTAGVAEGAGPSGLWALGAFPVVLGGVHALAHALTKPHPTPPTTDPHPQTDQRPQTNQGHQTGQRPQSPQTDQRQQTGQRGRPGRRG
;
A
#
# COMPACT_ATOMS: atom_id res chain seq x y z
N MET A 1 -24.07 -31.21 21.48
CA MET A 1 -23.12 -30.44 20.66
C MET A 1 -22.72 -29.18 21.42
N GLY A 2 -21.45 -28.75 21.36
CA GLY A 2 -21.02 -27.50 21.98
C GLY A 2 -21.42 -26.28 21.15
N ARG A 3 -21.81 -25.18 21.81
CA ARG A 3 -22.06 -23.89 21.13
C ARG A 3 -20.71 -23.26 20.76
N VAL A 4 -20.52 -22.85 19.50
CA VAL A 4 -19.33 -22.10 19.08
C VAL A 4 -19.31 -20.73 19.77
N PRO A 5 -18.24 -20.35 20.50
CA PRO A 5 -18.15 -19.04 21.13
C PRO A 5 -18.10 -17.89 20.13
N ALA A 6 -18.69 -16.74 20.48
CA ALA A 6 -18.63 -15.52 19.66
C ALA A 6 -17.19 -15.02 19.41
N THR A 7 -16.25 -15.37 20.29
CA THR A 7 -14.81 -15.11 20.11
C THR A 7 -14.17 -15.92 18.98
N VAL A 8 -14.78 -17.03 18.52
CA VAL A 8 -14.34 -17.75 17.31
C VAL A 8 -14.72 -16.97 16.05
N THR A 9 -15.87 -16.30 16.05
CA THR A 9 -16.41 -15.65 14.85
C THR A 9 -15.97 -14.20 14.75
N TRP A 10 -16.17 -13.39 15.80
CA TRP A 10 -15.73 -11.99 15.83
C TRP A 10 -14.24 -11.84 16.11
N GLY A 11 -13.59 -12.87 16.66
CA GLY A 11 -12.14 -12.91 16.77
C GLY A 11 -11.43 -12.90 15.40
N LEU A 12 -12.09 -13.32 14.32
CA LEU A 12 -11.54 -13.24 12.96
C LEU A 12 -11.35 -11.78 12.53
N LEU A 13 -12.38 -10.95 12.71
CA LEU A 13 -12.30 -9.50 12.47
C LEU A 13 -11.25 -8.83 13.36
N ALA A 14 -11.19 -9.18 14.65
CA ALA A 14 -10.24 -8.60 15.59
C ALA A 14 -8.78 -9.00 15.28
N ALA A 15 -8.54 -10.29 14.98
CA ALA A 15 -7.22 -10.80 14.62
C ALA A 15 -6.75 -10.22 13.27
N TRP A 16 -7.66 -10.06 12.29
CA TRP A 16 -7.35 -9.37 11.05
C TRP A 16 -6.99 -7.91 11.28
N ALA A 17 -7.80 -7.15 12.04
CA ALA A 17 -7.53 -5.73 12.27
C ALA A 17 -6.19 -5.47 12.98
N VAL A 18 -5.74 -6.38 13.86
CA VAL A 18 -4.42 -6.31 14.50
C VAL A 18 -3.28 -6.64 13.53
N HIS A 19 -3.49 -7.59 12.61
CA HIS A 19 -2.50 -7.96 11.58
C HIS A 19 -2.34 -6.85 10.53
N ASP A 20 -3.46 -6.41 9.96
CA ASP A 20 -3.56 -5.36 8.94
C ASP A 20 -2.94 -4.05 9.48
N ALA A 21 -3.18 -3.69 10.74
CA ALA A 21 -2.53 -2.54 11.38
C ALA A 21 -0.99 -2.63 11.46
N GLU A 22 -0.41 -3.83 11.68
CA GLU A 22 1.04 -4.03 11.63
C GLU A 22 1.56 -3.92 10.20
N GLU A 23 0.85 -4.52 9.24
CA GLU A 23 1.19 -4.42 7.81
C GLU A 23 1.21 -2.95 7.36
N LEU A 24 0.17 -2.17 7.67
CA LEU A 24 0.10 -0.77 7.28
C LEU A 24 1.17 0.11 7.92
N ALA A 25 1.49 -0.11 9.20
CA ALA A 25 2.53 0.64 9.89
C ALA A 25 3.93 0.36 9.33
N THR A 26 4.17 -0.84 8.76
CA THR A 26 5.50 -1.30 8.35
C THR A 26 5.72 -1.31 6.83
N MET A 27 4.69 -1.58 6.03
CA MET A 27 4.79 -1.80 4.59
C MET A 27 5.33 -0.58 3.83
N ALA A 28 4.92 0.64 4.17
CA ALA A 28 5.44 1.84 3.52
C ALA A 28 6.95 2.04 3.77
N GLY A 29 7.46 1.66 4.95
CA GLY A 29 8.89 1.66 5.25
C GLY A 29 9.63 0.53 4.54
N TRP A 30 9.07 -0.68 4.59
CA TRP A 30 9.64 -1.87 3.96
C TRP A 30 9.76 -1.75 2.45
N VAL A 31 8.71 -1.30 1.75
CA VAL A 31 8.72 -1.13 0.28
C VAL A 31 9.83 -0.17 -0.14
N ARG A 32 10.02 0.96 0.56
CA ARG A 32 11.13 1.89 0.26
C ARG A 32 12.51 1.26 0.47
N ALA A 33 12.68 0.41 1.48
CA ALA A 33 13.94 -0.30 1.75
C ALA A 33 14.16 -1.54 0.86
N ALA A 34 13.11 -2.05 0.23
CA ALA A 34 13.13 -3.22 -0.66
C ALA A 34 13.21 -2.86 -2.14
N ARG A 35 12.64 -1.71 -2.56
CA ARG A 35 12.50 -1.29 -3.98
C ARG A 35 13.76 -1.54 -4.84
N PRO A 36 14.99 -1.13 -4.46
CA PRO A 36 16.17 -1.37 -5.30
C PRO A 36 16.46 -2.86 -5.55
N ARG A 37 16.33 -3.70 -4.52
CA ARG A 37 16.55 -5.16 -4.63
C ARG A 37 15.44 -5.85 -5.43
N LEU A 38 14.24 -5.27 -5.43
CA LEU A 38 13.09 -5.77 -6.20
C LEU A 38 13.19 -5.37 -7.68
N GLU A 39 13.68 -4.16 -7.97
CA GLU A 39 14.03 -3.70 -9.32
C GLU A 39 15.13 -4.57 -9.94
N GLU A 40 16.24 -4.77 -9.22
CA GLU A 40 17.34 -5.67 -9.63
C GLU A 40 16.84 -7.11 -9.90
N ARG A 41 15.87 -7.60 -9.11
CA ARG A 41 15.37 -8.98 -9.22
C ARG A 41 14.30 -9.16 -10.28
N PHE A 42 13.52 -8.13 -10.59
CA PHE A 42 12.43 -8.15 -11.56
C PHE A 42 12.45 -6.90 -12.46
N PRO A 43 13.47 -6.75 -13.34
CA PRO A 43 13.65 -5.54 -14.15
C PRO A 43 12.58 -5.35 -15.25
N GLY A 44 11.75 -6.38 -15.52
CA GLY A 44 10.60 -6.28 -16.43
C GLY A 44 9.30 -5.76 -15.80
N VAL A 45 9.31 -5.45 -14.50
CA VAL A 45 8.14 -4.92 -13.78
C VAL A 45 8.16 -3.38 -13.83
N PRO A 46 7.06 -2.71 -14.24
CA PRO A 46 7.00 -1.25 -14.30
C PRO A 46 6.73 -0.66 -12.91
N TRP A 47 7.75 -0.61 -12.06
CA TRP A 47 7.64 -0.23 -10.64
C TRP A 47 7.05 1.16 -10.40
N GLU A 48 7.24 2.10 -11.34
CA GLU A 48 6.66 3.45 -11.34
C GLU A 48 5.14 3.44 -11.49
N ARG A 49 4.60 2.40 -12.15
CA ARG A 49 3.15 2.19 -12.34
C ARG A 49 2.52 1.40 -11.20
N LEU A 50 3.32 0.91 -10.25
CA LEU A 50 2.88 0.18 -9.06
C LEU A 50 2.82 1.09 -7.81
N GLU A 51 3.07 2.40 -7.93
CA GLU A 51 2.95 3.32 -6.80
C GLU A 51 1.47 3.57 -6.43
N VAL A 52 1.04 2.92 -5.36
CA VAL A 52 -0.36 2.95 -4.89
C VAL A 52 -0.58 4.15 -3.97
N SER A 53 -1.54 5.02 -4.30
CA SER A 53 -1.86 6.18 -3.46
C SER A 53 -2.40 5.78 -2.08
N GLN A 54 -2.10 6.55 -1.03
CA GLN A 54 -2.64 6.32 0.32
C GLN A 54 -4.17 6.30 0.33
N ARG A 55 -4.83 7.07 -0.55
CA ARG A 55 -6.30 7.04 -0.71
C ARG A 55 -6.79 5.67 -1.22
N HIS A 56 -6.10 5.07 -2.19
CA HIS A 56 -6.41 3.70 -2.66
C HIS A 56 -6.19 2.68 -1.55
N VAL A 57 -5.06 2.77 -0.83
CA VAL A 57 -4.75 1.90 0.32
C VAL A 57 -5.87 1.97 1.36
N ASN A 58 -6.24 3.17 1.80
CA ASN A 58 -7.34 3.40 2.75
C ASN A 58 -8.69 2.79 2.29
N VAL A 59 -9.01 2.90 1.00
CA VAL A 59 -10.23 2.28 0.43
C VAL A 59 -10.13 0.76 0.39
N ALA A 60 -8.98 0.19 0.01
CA ALA A 60 -8.78 -1.25 -0.04
C ALA A 60 -8.90 -1.91 1.35
N ILE A 61 -8.31 -1.30 2.39
CA ILE A 61 -8.46 -1.73 3.79
C ILE A 61 -9.93 -1.68 4.22
N GLY A 62 -10.63 -0.58 3.93
CA GLY A 62 -12.05 -0.43 4.28
C GLY A 62 -12.93 -1.49 3.62
N LEU A 63 -12.65 -1.85 2.37
CA LEU A 63 -13.33 -2.94 1.66
C LEU A 63 -13.00 -4.31 2.27
N MET A 64 -11.73 -4.61 2.58
CA MET A 64 -11.34 -5.86 3.26
C MET A 64 -11.95 -5.97 4.65
N GLY A 65 -11.96 -4.89 5.44
CA GLY A 65 -12.61 -4.84 6.75
C GLY A 65 -14.12 -5.09 6.67
N GLY A 66 -14.78 -4.55 5.64
CA GLY A 66 -16.18 -4.86 5.32
C GLY A 66 -16.41 -6.34 5.02
N LEU A 67 -15.55 -6.96 4.21
CA LEU A 67 -15.60 -8.40 3.91
C LEU A 67 -15.35 -9.26 5.16
N MET A 68 -14.34 -8.92 5.96
CA MET A 68 -14.00 -9.65 7.19
C MET A 68 -15.06 -9.49 8.28
N ALA A 69 -15.70 -8.32 8.39
CA ALA A 69 -16.84 -8.10 9.27
C ALA A 69 -18.07 -8.88 8.78
N GLY A 70 -18.36 -8.88 7.48
CA GLY A 70 -19.43 -9.66 6.87
C GLY A 70 -19.25 -11.17 7.08
N ALA A 71 -18.05 -11.69 6.84
CA ALA A 71 -17.70 -13.09 7.12
C ALA A 71 -17.83 -13.43 8.61
N SER A 72 -17.35 -12.57 9.50
CA SER A 72 -17.48 -12.73 10.96
C SER A 72 -18.94 -12.74 11.42
N ALA A 73 -19.79 -11.86 10.86
CA ALA A 73 -21.22 -11.79 11.14
C ALA A 73 -21.98 -13.03 10.61
N LEU A 74 -21.66 -13.51 9.41
CA LEU A 74 -22.19 -14.76 8.87
C LEU A 74 -21.77 -15.96 9.71
N GLY A 75 -20.51 -15.97 10.19
CA GLY A 75 -20.02 -16.93 11.17
C GLY A 75 -20.87 -16.90 12.44
N ALA A 76 -21.06 -15.74 13.06
CA ALA A 76 -21.84 -15.57 14.28
C ALA A 76 -23.30 -16.05 14.10
N ARG A 77 -23.97 -15.64 13.02
CA ARG A 77 -25.35 -16.02 12.69
C ARG A 77 -25.55 -17.53 12.45
N THR A 78 -24.51 -18.23 12.02
CA THR A 78 -24.57 -19.67 11.69
C THR A 78 -23.92 -20.57 12.75
N GLY A 79 -23.44 -20.00 13.86
CA GLY A 79 -22.64 -20.74 14.85
C GLY A 79 -21.36 -21.34 14.26
N GLY A 80 -20.75 -20.64 13.30
CA GLY A 80 -19.52 -21.04 12.60
C GLY A 80 -19.72 -21.94 11.37
N ARG A 81 -20.96 -22.31 11.00
CA ARG A 81 -21.25 -23.19 9.84
C ARG A 81 -21.21 -22.49 8.47
N SER A 82 -21.17 -21.16 8.42
CA SER A 82 -21.13 -20.43 7.14
C SER A 82 -19.88 -20.79 6.32
N PRO A 83 -20.02 -21.22 5.06
CA PRO A 83 -18.86 -21.53 4.20
C PRO A 83 -18.04 -20.27 3.91
N VAL A 84 -18.67 -19.08 3.87
CA VAL A 84 -17.98 -17.79 3.72
C VAL A 84 -17.08 -17.50 4.92
N PHE A 85 -17.59 -17.73 6.14
CA PHE A 85 -16.79 -17.60 7.36
C PHE A 85 -15.61 -18.60 7.39
N GLN A 86 -15.88 -19.87 7.06
CA GLN A 86 -14.84 -20.91 7.06
C GLN A 86 -13.78 -20.68 5.98
N ALA A 87 -14.16 -20.21 4.79
CA ALA A 87 -13.22 -19.82 3.74
C ALA A 87 -12.37 -18.59 4.13
N ALA A 88 -12.98 -17.57 4.75
CA ALA A 88 -12.24 -16.41 5.26
C ALA A 88 -11.26 -16.80 6.38
N LEU A 89 -11.67 -17.69 7.30
CA LEU A 89 -10.79 -18.21 8.36
C LEU A 89 -9.64 -19.08 7.80
N ALA A 90 -9.88 -19.86 6.73
CA ALA A 90 -8.84 -20.61 6.04
C ALA A 90 -7.85 -19.68 5.31
N GLY A 91 -8.36 -18.69 4.56
CA GLY A 91 -7.54 -17.71 3.85
C GLY A 91 -6.70 -16.85 4.79
N PHE A 92 -7.27 -16.41 5.92
CA PHE A 92 -6.55 -15.66 6.96
C PHE A 92 -5.40 -16.49 7.56
N GLY A 93 -5.66 -17.74 7.95
CA GLY A 93 -4.62 -18.63 8.46
C GLY A 93 -3.50 -18.91 7.45
N LEU A 94 -3.84 -19.07 6.17
CA LEU A 94 -2.90 -19.24 5.07
C LEU A 94 -2.05 -17.98 4.83
N HIS A 95 -2.65 -16.80 4.89
CA HIS A 95 -1.97 -15.51 4.70
C HIS A 95 -0.85 -15.30 5.75
N GLY A 96 -1.10 -15.69 7.01
CA GLY A 96 -0.05 -15.71 8.03
C GLY A 96 1.11 -16.67 7.71
N VAL A 97 0.84 -17.79 7.03
CA VAL A 97 1.90 -18.71 6.59
C VAL A 97 2.70 -18.13 5.42
N THR A 98 2.07 -17.40 4.48
CA THR A 98 2.79 -16.73 3.39
C THR A 98 3.75 -15.66 3.90
N HIS A 99 3.37 -14.90 4.92
CA HIS A 99 4.25 -13.92 5.57
C HIS A 99 5.50 -14.56 6.18
N LEU A 100 5.34 -15.68 6.91
CA LEU A 100 6.49 -16.42 7.45
C LEU A 100 7.41 -16.98 6.35
N ALA A 101 6.84 -17.44 5.22
CA ALA A 101 7.62 -17.87 4.07
C ALA A 101 8.40 -16.70 3.42
N GLN A 102 7.78 -15.53 3.28
CA GLN A 102 8.42 -14.32 2.75
C GLN A 102 9.56 -13.83 3.65
N ALA A 103 9.35 -13.81 4.98
CA ALA A 103 10.41 -13.49 5.95
C ALA A 103 11.58 -14.47 5.88
N ALA A 104 11.30 -15.79 5.79
CA ALA A 104 12.34 -16.81 5.67
C ALA A 104 13.15 -16.72 4.37
N VAL A 105 12.49 -16.43 3.24
CA VAL A 105 13.15 -16.25 1.92
C VAL A 105 13.97 -14.96 1.87
N THR A 106 13.46 -13.86 2.43
CA THR A 106 14.16 -12.57 2.45
C THR A 106 15.21 -12.45 3.56
N ARG A 107 15.19 -13.37 4.55
CA ARG A 107 16.06 -13.38 5.74
C ARG A 107 16.07 -12.06 6.52
N GLY A 108 14.92 -11.39 6.59
CA GLY A 108 14.77 -10.10 7.24
C GLY A 108 13.34 -9.82 7.69
N TYR A 109 13.10 -8.62 8.19
CA TYR A 109 11.75 -8.16 8.52
C TYR A 109 10.92 -8.04 7.24
N THR A 110 9.71 -8.59 7.26
CA THR A 110 8.64 -8.28 6.29
C THR A 110 7.41 -7.77 7.06
N PRO A 111 6.55 -6.95 6.46
CA PRO A 111 5.26 -6.61 7.06
C PRO A 111 4.52 -7.88 7.49
N GLY A 112 3.85 -7.86 8.63
CA GLY A 112 3.12 -9.01 9.16
C GLY A 112 3.98 -10.08 9.84
N VAL A 113 5.32 -9.99 9.83
CA VAL A 113 6.20 -11.03 10.40
C VAL A 113 6.06 -11.20 11.92
N VAL A 114 5.59 -10.17 12.63
CA VAL A 114 5.37 -10.23 14.09
C VAL A 114 3.99 -10.79 14.41
N THR A 115 2.96 -10.27 13.76
CA THR A 115 1.56 -10.64 14.01
C THR A 115 1.17 -11.97 13.37
N ALA A 116 1.80 -12.41 12.28
CA ALA A 116 1.56 -13.73 11.68
C ALA A 116 1.79 -14.90 12.68
N PRO A 117 2.95 -15.03 13.36
CA PRO A 117 3.20 -16.10 14.31
C PRO A 117 2.53 -15.92 15.68
N VAL A 118 2.21 -14.69 16.13
CA VAL A 118 1.64 -14.47 17.48
C VAL A 118 0.12 -14.19 17.49
N VAL A 119 -0.47 -13.76 16.37
CA VAL A 119 -1.91 -13.49 16.21
C VAL A 119 -2.53 -14.43 15.18
N VAL A 120 -2.13 -14.34 13.91
CA VAL A 120 -2.85 -14.96 12.78
C VAL A 120 -2.89 -16.48 12.89
N ILE A 121 -1.72 -17.12 13.03
CA ILE A 121 -1.61 -18.57 13.11
C ILE A 121 -2.18 -19.12 14.43
N PRO A 122 -1.84 -18.58 15.62
CA PRO A 122 -2.44 -19.04 16.88
C PRO A 122 -3.96 -18.90 16.92
N PHE A 123 -4.51 -17.76 16.47
CA PHE A 123 -5.96 -17.57 16.37
C PHE A 123 -6.59 -18.59 15.42
N SER A 124 -6.05 -18.76 14.21
CA SER A 124 -6.62 -19.67 13.22
C SER A 124 -6.59 -21.13 13.69
N VAL A 125 -5.49 -21.57 14.28
CA VAL A 125 -5.36 -22.92 14.87
C VAL A 125 -6.35 -23.12 16.02
N TRP A 126 -6.50 -22.13 16.90
CA TRP A 126 -7.46 -22.17 18.01
C TRP A 126 -8.92 -22.20 17.52
N ALA A 127 -9.27 -21.32 16.58
CA ALA A 127 -10.61 -21.21 16.00
C ALA A 127 -11.00 -22.53 15.32
N TRP A 128 -10.14 -23.09 14.46
CA TRP A 128 -10.37 -24.39 13.82
C TRP A 128 -10.47 -25.55 14.82
N ARG A 129 -9.70 -25.54 15.92
CA ARG A 129 -9.88 -26.52 17.02
C ARG A 129 -11.28 -26.37 17.64
N ARG A 130 -11.75 -25.15 17.92
CA ARG A 130 -13.08 -24.89 18.48
C ARG A 130 -14.22 -25.33 17.55
N LEU A 131 -14.14 -25.03 16.25
CA LEU A 131 -15.12 -25.46 15.25
C LEU A 131 -15.20 -27.00 15.14
N ARG A 132 -14.08 -27.71 15.21
CA ARG A 132 -14.07 -29.19 15.27
C ARG A 132 -14.72 -29.71 16.56
N THR A 133 -14.36 -29.18 17.74
CA THR A 133 -14.98 -29.61 19.01
C THR A 133 -16.49 -29.32 19.11
N ALA A 134 -17.01 -28.41 18.29
CA ALA A 134 -18.45 -28.12 18.23
C ALA A 134 -19.24 -29.04 17.28
N GLY A 135 -18.58 -29.84 16.43
CA GLY A 135 -19.23 -30.54 15.32
C GLY A 135 -19.72 -29.57 14.23
N VAL A 136 -18.92 -28.53 13.94
CA VAL A 136 -19.24 -27.45 12.99
C VAL A 136 -18.26 -27.40 11.82
N ALA A 137 -17.01 -27.81 12.03
CA ALA A 137 -16.09 -28.08 10.94
C ALA A 137 -16.31 -29.51 10.43
N GLU A 138 -16.85 -29.64 9.23
CA GLU A 138 -16.51 -30.76 8.35
C GLU A 138 -14.99 -30.72 8.06
N GLY A 139 -14.45 -31.79 7.46
CA GLY A 139 -13.01 -31.95 7.27
C GLY A 139 -12.36 -30.84 6.44
N ALA A 140 -11.01 -30.81 6.42
CA ALA A 140 -10.23 -29.94 5.54
C ALA A 140 -10.32 -30.41 4.07
N GLY A 141 -11.51 -30.31 3.50
CA GLY A 141 -11.84 -30.69 2.12
C GLY A 141 -11.62 -29.54 1.13
N PRO A 142 -12.42 -29.45 0.05
CA PRO A 142 -12.21 -28.49 -1.04
C PRO A 142 -12.10 -27.03 -0.61
N SER A 143 -12.68 -26.64 0.53
CA SER A 143 -12.60 -25.28 1.10
C SER A 143 -11.18 -24.74 1.26
N GLY A 144 -10.17 -25.58 1.52
CA GLY A 144 -8.76 -25.16 1.58
C GLY A 144 -8.20 -24.77 0.21
N LEU A 145 -8.54 -25.53 -0.84
CA LEU A 145 -8.15 -25.25 -2.22
C LEU A 145 -8.92 -24.05 -2.80
N TRP A 146 -10.21 -23.92 -2.46
CA TRP A 146 -10.99 -22.73 -2.79
C TRP A 146 -10.45 -21.48 -2.09
N ALA A 147 -9.97 -21.55 -0.85
CA ALA A 147 -9.33 -20.42 -0.18
C ALA A 147 -8.01 -19.99 -0.87
N LEU A 148 -7.18 -20.94 -1.30
CA LEU A 148 -5.97 -20.70 -2.10
C LEU A 148 -6.27 -19.95 -3.40
N GLY A 149 -7.30 -20.37 -4.15
CA GLY A 149 -7.72 -19.69 -5.39
C GLY A 149 -8.47 -18.37 -5.17
N ALA A 150 -9.28 -18.28 -4.12
CA ALA A 150 -10.10 -17.11 -3.83
C ALA A 150 -9.27 -15.92 -3.31
N PHE A 151 -8.19 -16.15 -2.56
CA PHE A 151 -7.36 -15.07 -2.01
C PHE A 151 -6.86 -14.06 -3.07
N PRO A 152 -6.14 -14.47 -4.14
CA PRO A 152 -5.70 -13.53 -5.18
C PRO A 152 -6.87 -12.92 -5.98
N VAL A 153 -8.00 -13.63 -6.11
CA VAL A 153 -9.21 -13.12 -6.80
C VAL A 153 -9.90 -12.03 -5.98
N VAL A 154 -10.05 -12.23 -4.67
CA VAL A 154 -10.63 -11.23 -3.75
C VAL A 154 -9.70 -10.03 -3.62
N LEU A 155 -8.39 -10.25 -3.45
CA LEU A 155 -7.40 -9.17 -3.39
C LEU A 155 -7.39 -8.35 -4.69
N GLY A 156 -7.35 -9.02 -5.85
CA GLY A 156 -7.45 -8.37 -7.16
C GLY A 156 -8.76 -7.60 -7.36
N GLY A 157 -9.89 -8.18 -6.93
CA GLY A 157 -11.21 -7.54 -7.00
C GLY A 157 -11.31 -6.30 -6.09
N VAL A 158 -10.79 -6.38 -4.86
CA VAL A 158 -10.73 -5.23 -3.94
C VAL A 158 -9.82 -4.13 -4.49
N HIS A 159 -8.66 -4.47 -5.04
CA HIS A 159 -7.77 -3.47 -5.66
C HIS A 159 -8.38 -2.87 -6.94
N ALA A 160 -9.08 -3.65 -7.76
CA ALA A 160 -9.78 -3.13 -8.94
C ALA A 160 -10.92 -2.18 -8.55
N LEU A 161 -11.70 -2.52 -7.51
CA LEU A 161 -12.77 -1.66 -6.99
C LEU A 161 -12.20 -0.40 -6.31
N ALA A 162 -11.16 -0.52 -5.50
CA ALA A 162 -10.46 0.62 -4.90
C ALA A 162 -9.89 1.56 -5.96
N HIS A 163 -9.33 1.01 -7.05
CA HIS A 163 -8.86 1.80 -8.19
C HIS A 163 -10.02 2.53 -8.89
N ALA A 164 -11.15 1.85 -9.15
CA ALA A 164 -12.33 2.46 -9.75
C ALA A 164 -12.91 3.61 -8.89
N LEU A 165 -12.93 3.44 -7.56
CA LEU A 165 -13.39 4.46 -6.60
C LEU A 165 -12.39 5.60 -6.35
N THR A 166 -11.11 5.41 -6.69
CA THR A 166 -10.05 6.41 -6.44
C THR A 166 -9.51 7.12 -7.67
N LYS A 167 -9.88 6.69 -8.89
CA LYS A 167 -9.71 7.49 -10.12
C LYS A 167 -10.22 8.93 -9.90
N PRO A 168 -9.45 9.96 -10.31
CA PRO A 168 -9.99 11.31 -10.45
C PRO A 168 -11.18 11.30 -11.41
N HIS A 169 -12.23 12.05 -11.09
CA HIS A 169 -13.18 12.45 -12.13
C HIS A 169 -12.44 13.34 -13.15
N PRO A 170 -12.70 13.21 -14.46
CA PRO A 170 -12.32 14.23 -15.41
C PRO A 170 -13.01 15.53 -14.99
N THR A 171 -12.24 16.55 -14.64
CA THR A 171 -12.77 17.91 -14.51
C THR A 171 -13.38 18.26 -15.87
N PRO A 172 -14.66 18.70 -15.97
CA PRO A 172 -15.17 19.22 -17.23
C PRO A 172 -14.25 20.36 -17.68
N PRO A 173 -13.96 20.50 -18.99
CA PRO A 173 -13.06 21.54 -19.46
C PRO A 173 -13.59 22.89 -18.97
N THR A 174 -12.75 23.63 -18.24
CA THR A 174 -13.06 25.01 -17.89
C THR A 174 -13.23 25.77 -19.19
N THR A 175 -14.43 26.30 -19.44
CA THR A 175 -14.67 27.15 -20.60
C THR A 175 -13.87 28.43 -20.41
N ASP A 176 -12.67 28.48 -20.99
CA ASP A 176 -11.84 29.68 -21.00
C ASP A 176 -12.67 30.85 -21.54
N PRO A 177 -12.84 31.95 -20.77
CA PRO A 177 -13.51 33.13 -21.28
C PRO A 177 -12.75 33.64 -22.51
N HIS A 178 -13.42 33.74 -23.65
CA HIS A 178 -12.83 34.28 -24.87
C HIS A 178 -12.16 35.63 -24.56
N PRO A 179 -10.87 35.84 -24.93
CA PRO A 179 -10.25 37.15 -24.79
C PRO A 179 -10.99 38.12 -25.70
N GLN A 180 -11.69 39.09 -25.12
CA GLN A 180 -12.32 40.16 -25.88
C GLN A 180 -11.24 41.02 -26.52
N THR A 181 -11.25 41.08 -27.85
CA THR A 181 -10.29 41.83 -28.67
C THR A 181 -10.56 43.34 -28.55
N ASP A 182 -10.17 43.96 -27.44
CA ASP A 182 -10.37 45.39 -27.18
C ASP A 182 -9.41 46.24 -28.04
N GLN A 183 -9.84 46.51 -29.28
CA GLN A 183 -9.09 47.33 -30.24
C GLN A 183 -9.15 48.81 -29.84
N ARG A 184 -8.09 49.33 -29.22
CA ARG A 184 -7.86 50.78 -29.11
C ARG A 184 -6.88 51.29 -30.17
N PRO A 185 -7.11 52.46 -30.79
CA PRO A 185 -6.23 52.99 -31.83
C PRO A 185 -4.85 53.37 -31.31
N GLN A 186 -3.82 53.13 -32.12
CA GLN A 186 -2.49 53.69 -31.89
C GLN A 186 -2.51 55.21 -32.17
N THR A 187 -1.97 56.00 -31.24
CA THR A 187 -1.62 57.41 -31.47
C THR A 187 -0.10 57.57 -31.43
N ASN A 188 0.44 58.37 -32.35
CA ASN A 188 1.86 58.30 -32.74
C ASN A 188 2.60 59.61 -32.45
N GLN A 189 3.44 59.62 -31.42
CA GLN A 189 4.42 60.67 -31.10
C GLN A 189 5.62 60.00 -30.37
N GLY A 190 6.90 60.34 -30.61
CA GLY A 190 7.47 61.17 -31.66
C GLY A 190 8.80 61.82 -31.23
N HIS A 191 9.93 61.46 -31.90
CA HIS A 191 11.30 61.97 -31.65
C HIS A 191 11.88 61.67 -30.24
N GLN A 192 13.20 61.46 -30.02
CA GLN A 192 14.36 62.02 -30.73
C GLN A 192 15.66 61.16 -30.59
N THR A 193 16.68 61.54 -31.36
CA THR A 193 18.02 60.93 -31.55
C THR A 193 18.96 60.99 -30.33
N GLY A 194 19.93 60.06 -30.18
CA GLY A 194 20.90 60.14 -29.06
C GLY A 194 22.06 59.10 -28.97
N GLN A 195 23.01 59.12 -29.92
CA GLN A 195 24.46 58.78 -29.79
C GLN A 195 24.98 57.54 -28.99
N ARG A 196 25.80 56.73 -29.68
CA ARG A 196 26.93 55.92 -29.14
C ARG A 196 28.25 56.74 -29.32
N PRO A 197 29.43 56.43 -28.71
CA PRO A 197 30.05 55.09 -28.77
C PRO A 197 31.07 54.68 -27.65
N GLN A 198 31.67 53.50 -27.87
CA GLN A 198 32.99 53.01 -27.42
C GLN A 198 33.23 52.55 -25.96
N SER A 199 34.11 51.55 -25.86
CA SER A 199 34.69 50.93 -24.66
C SER A 199 36.23 51.01 -24.76
N PRO A 200 37.00 50.69 -23.72
CA PRO A 200 37.75 49.42 -23.81
C PRO A 200 38.00 48.68 -22.46
N GLN A 201 38.79 47.59 -22.55
CA GLN A 201 39.48 46.83 -21.48
C GLN A 201 40.22 47.73 -20.45
N THR A 202 40.66 47.27 -19.27
CA THR A 202 41.37 46.02 -18.89
C THR A 202 41.04 45.68 -17.39
N ASP A 203 41.56 44.70 -16.63
CA ASP A 203 42.76 43.84 -16.66
C ASP A 203 42.50 42.49 -15.92
N GLN A 204 43.45 41.54 -15.95
CA GLN A 204 43.48 40.34 -15.12
C GLN A 204 44.69 40.31 -14.16
N ARG A 205 44.44 40.15 -12.86
CA ARG A 205 45.42 39.67 -11.87
C ARG A 205 44.71 38.71 -10.91
N GLN A 206 45.10 37.44 -10.71
CA GLN A 206 46.45 36.87 -10.45
C GLN A 206 47.16 37.60 -9.30
N GLN A 207 47.50 36.98 -8.16
CA GLN A 207 48.16 35.67 -8.07
C GLN A 207 48.12 35.08 -6.63
N THR A 208 48.12 33.74 -6.55
CA THR A 208 48.74 32.86 -5.53
C THR A 208 48.99 33.33 -4.08
N GLY A 209 48.46 32.56 -3.11
CA GLY A 209 48.84 32.60 -1.69
C GLY A 209 48.78 31.21 -1.05
N GLN A 210 49.95 30.61 -0.88
CA GLN A 210 50.20 29.20 -0.57
C GLN A 210 49.91 28.77 0.90
N ARG A 211 49.33 27.57 1.02
CA ARG A 211 49.82 26.38 1.79
C ARG A 211 50.29 26.57 3.26
N GLY A 212 49.65 25.85 4.18
CA GLY A 212 50.14 25.62 5.55
C GLY A 212 49.45 24.45 6.27
N ARG A 213 50.12 23.29 6.34
CA ARG A 213 49.74 22.07 7.11
C ARG A 213 51.03 21.31 7.44
N PRO A 214 51.10 20.47 8.50
CA PRO A 214 50.34 20.50 9.76
C PRO A 214 51.26 20.45 11.01
N GLY A 215 50.74 20.86 12.18
CA GLY A 215 51.41 20.61 13.46
C GLY A 215 51.22 19.17 13.95
N ARG A 216 52.27 18.52 14.46
CA ARG A 216 52.27 17.17 15.04
C ARG A 216 53.04 17.15 16.35
N ARG A 217 52.42 16.61 17.40
CA ARG A 217 52.91 16.16 18.74
C ARG A 217 51.70 16.25 19.69
N GLY A 218 51.57 15.38 20.69
CA GLY A 218 52.39 14.22 21.05
C GLY A 218 51.64 13.31 22.01
#